data_AF-A0A4S1DZP1-F1
#
_entry.id   AF-A0A4S1DZP1-F1
#
_cell.length_a   1.000
_cell.length_b   1.000
_cell.length_c   1.000
_cell.angle_alpha   90.00
_cell.angle_beta   90.00
_cell.angle_gamma   90.00
#
_symmetry.space_group_name_H-M   'P 1'
#
loop_
_entity.id
_entity.type
_entity.pdbx_description
1 polymer ?
#
loop_
_entity_poly.entity_id
_entity_poly.type
_entity_poly.pdbx_seq_one_letter_code
_entity_poly.pdbx_strand_id
1 'polypeptide(L)'
;MKTTTQNPQSFFVKNKDLIIVGGTIVVIVGAGLTWYYLKKKKDTTSDNVISDPITLSGTTASKYTKQQLSRTGISTKPKYSNSGYPIKYGSQHRDVIILQRYLKIYKENLGKTGTNKDGVDGKFGALTLKAAKKRLGKSVFTENDINGMRKATKTIKR
;
A
#
# COMPACT_ATOMS: atom_id res chain seq x y z
N MET A 1 -17.39 70.59 -2.49
CA MET A 1 -17.24 69.43 -3.41
C MET A 1 -15.77 69.04 -3.46
N LYS A 2 -15.43 67.80 -3.08
CA LYS A 2 -14.08 67.25 -3.24
C LYS A 2 -14.18 65.94 -4.00
N THR A 3 -13.68 65.93 -5.22
CA THR A 3 -13.39 64.73 -6.00
C THR A 3 -11.97 64.26 -5.65
N THR A 4 -11.80 62.99 -5.28
CA THR A 4 -10.47 62.38 -5.16
C THR A 4 -10.56 60.91 -5.58
N THR A 5 -10.26 60.71 -6.86
CA THR A 5 -9.48 59.63 -7.47
C THR A 5 -9.47 58.27 -6.76
N GLN A 6 -10.27 57.33 -7.27
CA GLN A 6 -10.09 55.90 -7.00
C GLN A 6 -8.79 55.42 -7.66
N ASN A 7 -7.78 55.15 -6.85
CA ASN A 7 -6.58 54.41 -7.24
C ASN A 7 -7.00 52.96 -7.58
N PRO A 8 -6.72 52.42 -8.79
CA PRO A 8 -7.05 51.05 -9.12
C PRO A 8 -6.15 50.13 -8.31
N GLN A 9 -6.58 49.77 -7.10
CA GLN A 9 -5.89 48.77 -6.30
C GLN A 9 -5.95 47.43 -7.03
N SER A 10 -4.82 47.11 -7.67
CA SER A 10 -4.44 45.83 -8.24
C SER A 10 -5.00 44.65 -7.42
N PHE A 11 -5.67 43.74 -8.11
CA PHE A 11 -6.31 42.52 -7.57
C PHE A 11 -5.40 41.67 -6.66
N PHE A 12 -4.09 41.84 -6.76
CA PHE A 12 -3.08 41.13 -5.99
C PHE A 12 -2.98 41.60 -4.52
N VAL A 13 -3.41 42.81 -4.20
CA VAL A 13 -3.30 43.37 -2.83
C VAL A 13 -4.50 42.98 -1.96
N LYS A 14 -5.70 42.88 -2.54
CA LYS A 14 -6.92 42.53 -1.79
C LYS A 14 -7.05 41.04 -1.48
N ASN A 15 -6.45 40.18 -2.30
CA ASN A 15 -6.61 38.72 -2.19
C ASN A 15 -5.28 37.99 -1.90
N LYS A 16 -4.40 38.58 -1.07
CA LYS A 16 -3.10 37.99 -0.73
C LYS A 16 -3.21 36.56 -0.18
N ASP A 17 -4.23 36.30 0.65
CA ASP A 17 -4.46 34.96 1.22
C ASP A 17 -4.91 33.92 0.17
N LEU A 18 -5.69 34.34 -0.83
CA LEU A 18 -6.14 33.44 -1.89
C LEU A 18 -4.99 33.05 -2.84
N ILE A 19 -4.06 33.97 -3.10
CA ILE A 19 -2.87 33.71 -3.92
C ILE A 19 -1.90 32.77 -3.20
N ILE A 20 -1.71 32.98 -1.89
CA ILE A 20 -0.86 32.11 -1.06
C ILE A 20 -1.44 30.70 -1.00
N VAL A 21 -2.74 30.56 -0.70
CA VAL A 21 -3.42 29.26 -0.63
C VAL A 21 -3.44 28.56 -1.99
N GLY A 22 -3.76 29.29 -3.07
CA GLY A 22 -3.76 28.75 -4.44
C GLY A 22 -2.37 28.31 -4.92
N GLY A 23 -1.32 29.08 -4.59
CA GLY A 23 0.06 28.79 -4.97
C GLY A 23 0.62 27.53 -4.31
N THR A 24 0.40 27.34 -3.00
CA THR A 24 0.86 26.14 -2.28
C THR A 24 0.23 24.85 -2.80
N ILE A 25 -1.06 24.86 -3.15
CA ILE A 25 -1.78 23.66 -3.61
C ILE A 25 -1.24 23.20 -4.97
N VAL A 26 -0.95 24.14 -5.89
CA VAL A 26 -0.43 23.82 -7.23
C VAL A 26 0.99 23.21 -7.15
N VAL A 27 1.87 23.73 -6.29
CA VAL A 27 3.24 23.21 -6.12
C VAL A 27 3.27 21.80 -5.56
N ILE A 28 2.41 21.47 -4.58
CA ILE A 28 2.35 20.14 -3.96
C ILE A 28 1.85 19.08 -4.96
N VAL A 29 0.81 19.40 -5.74
CA VAL A 29 0.26 18.48 -6.76
C VAL A 29 1.26 18.27 -7.90
N GLY A 30 1.95 19.33 -8.35
CA GLY A 30 2.97 19.24 -9.40
C GLY A 30 4.19 18.40 -9.01
N ALA A 31 4.72 18.59 -7.79
CA ALA A 31 5.85 17.82 -7.28
C ALA A 31 5.49 16.34 -7.02
N GLY A 32 4.27 16.08 -6.53
CA GLY A 32 3.78 14.72 -6.29
C GLY A 32 3.59 13.91 -7.58
N LEU A 33 2.99 14.52 -8.61
CA LEU A 33 2.76 13.87 -9.91
C LEU A 33 4.07 13.57 -10.65
N THR A 34 5.02 14.51 -10.66
CA THR A 34 6.33 14.30 -11.29
C THR A 34 7.15 13.22 -10.59
N TRP A 35 7.21 13.21 -9.25
CA TRP A 35 7.90 12.15 -8.50
C TRP A 35 7.24 10.78 -8.70
N TYR A 36 5.90 10.72 -8.71
CA TYR A 36 5.15 9.47 -8.94
C TYR A 36 5.36 8.91 -10.35
N TYR A 37 5.40 9.78 -11.37
CA TYR A 37 5.62 9.35 -12.76
C TYR A 37 7.09 8.95 -13.01
N LEU A 38 8.06 9.64 -12.39
CA LEU A 38 9.49 9.29 -12.50
C LEU A 38 9.81 7.97 -11.78
N LYS A 39 9.14 7.68 -10.65
CA LYS A 39 9.37 6.45 -9.89
C LYS A 39 8.89 5.20 -10.62
N LYS A 40 7.91 5.31 -11.53
CA LYS A 40 7.47 4.19 -12.37
C LYS A 40 8.45 3.78 -13.47
N LYS A 41 9.47 4.60 -13.78
CA LYS A 41 10.49 4.27 -14.79
C LYS A 41 11.75 3.58 -14.22
N LYS A 42 11.85 3.37 -12.90
CA LYS A 42 13.06 2.82 -12.27
C LYS A 42 13.04 1.31 -12.01
N ASP A 43 11.97 0.62 -12.39
CA ASP A 43 11.85 -0.84 -12.22
C ASP A 43 11.87 -1.61 -13.56
N THR A 44 12.64 -1.13 -14.54
CA THR A 44 13.01 -1.94 -15.73
C THR A 44 14.48 -1.68 -16.11
N THR A 45 15.36 -2.53 -15.57
CA THR A 45 16.67 -2.98 -16.06
C THR A 45 17.74 -1.95 -16.45
N SER A 46 18.86 -1.97 -15.71
CA SER A 46 20.19 -1.76 -16.28
C SER A 46 21.20 -2.62 -15.52
N ASP A 47 21.67 -3.64 -16.23
CA ASP A 47 22.86 -4.43 -15.97
C ASP A 47 24.10 -3.53 -15.75
N ASN A 48 25.05 -4.02 -14.96
CA ASN A 48 26.46 -3.70 -15.14
C ASN A 48 27.24 -5.03 -15.15
N VAL A 49 27.60 -5.41 -16.36
CA VAL A 49 28.70 -6.33 -16.74
C VAL A 49 29.97 -5.45 -16.70
N ILE A 50 31.20 -5.82 -16.29
CA ILE A 50 32.17 -6.84 -16.77
C ILE A 50 33.40 -6.76 -15.82
N SER A 51 34.05 -7.90 -15.51
CA SER A 51 35.51 -8.14 -15.67
C SER A 51 35.97 -9.45 -14.99
N ASP A 52 36.15 -10.46 -15.85
CA ASP A 52 36.81 -11.78 -15.73
C ASP A 52 38.27 -11.74 -15.18
N PRO A 53 38.97 -12.86 -14.82
CA PRO A 53 38.89 -14.19 -15.48
C PRO A 53 39.03 -15.45 -14.61
N ILE A 54 38.66 -16.61 -15.19
CA ILE A 54 39.54 -17.80 -15.36
C ILE A 54 38.92 -18.72 -16.44
N THR A 55 39.58 -18.69 -17.61
CA THR A 55 39.99 -19.80 -18.50
C THR A 55 38.99 -20.85 -19.02
N LEU A 56 38.55 -20.61 -20.26
CA LEU A 56 38.61 -21.48 -21.46
C LEU A 56 38.65 -23.02 -21.30
N SER A 57 37.59 -23.71 -21.78
CA SER A 57 37.66 -24.75 -22.84
C SER A 57 36.29 -25.39 -23.10
N GLY A 58 35.87 -25.46 -24.38
CA GLY A 58 34.82 -26.39 -24.80
C GLY A 58 33.78 -25.85 -25.78
N THR A 59 34.16 -25.74 -27.06
CA THR A 59 33.28 -25.59 -28.22
C THR A 59 32.22 -26.71 -28.30
N THR A 60 30.95 -26.37 -28.49
CA THR A 60 30.07 -26.90 -29.57
C THR A 60 28.66 -26.31 -29.46
N ALA A 61 28.22 -25.71 -30.57
CA ALA A 61 26.85 -25.22 -30.73
C ALA A 61 25.87 -26.39 -30.84
N SER A 62 24.77 -26.37 -30.09
CA SER A 62 23.46 -26.84 -30.61
C SER A 62 22.28 -26.66 -29.65
N LYS A 63 21.23 -26.09 -30.25
CA LYS A 63 19.79 -26.30 -29.99
C LYS A 63 19.17 -25.63 -28.77
N TYR A 64 18.36 -24.62 -29.10
CA TYR A 64 17.22 -24.11 -28.36
C TYR A 64 16.57 -25.17 -27.47
N THR A 65 16.74 -25.02 -26.16
CA THR A 65 15.84 -25.61 -25.19
C THR A 65 15.22 -24.46 -24.42
N LYS A 66 13.99 -24.08 -24.78
CA LYS A 66 13.15 -23.29 -23.88
C LYS A 66 12.99 -24.15 -22.63
N GLN A 67 13.69 -23.80 -21.55
CA GLN A 67 13.36 -24.35 -20.24
C GLN A 67 11.99 -23.79 -19.86
N GLN A 68 10.94 -24.50 -20.27
CA GLN A 68 9.65 -24.40 -19.64
C GLN A 68 9.87 -24.88 -18.21
N LEU A 69 10.12 -23.92 -17.31
CA LEU A 69 10.10 -24.16 -15.89
C LEU A 69 8.65 -24.50 -15.55
N SER A 70 8.31 -25.78 -15.64
CA SER A 70 7.12 -26.36 -15.05
C SER A 70 7.25 -26.13 -13.55
N ARG A 71 6.77 -24.97 -13.10
CA ARG A 71 6.67 -24.63 -11.69
C ARG A 71 5.57 -25.51 -11.15
N THR A 72 5.93 -26.73 -10.77
CA THR A 72 5.11 -27.61 -9.94
C THR A 72 5.03 -26.97 -8.57
N GLY A 73 4.25 -25.89 -8.49
CA GLY A 73 3.96 -25.20 -7.26
C GLY A 73 3.09 -26.13 -6.43
N ILE A 74 3.72 -26.92 -5.57
CA ILE A 74 3.03 -27.56 -4.45
C ILE A 74 2.42 -26.39 -3.67
N SER A 75 1.13 -26.15 -3.90
CA SER A 75 0.33 -25.13 -3.23
C SER A 75 0.15 -25.57 -1.77
N THR A 76 1.22 -25.44 -0.99
CA THR A 76 1.13 -25.59 0.45
C THR A 76 0.36 -24.38 0.95
N LYS A 77 -0.88 -24.61 1.38
CA LYS A 77 -1.66 -23.58 2.07
C LYS A 77 -0.79 -23.02 3.20
N PRO A 78 -0.72 -21.68 3.37
CA PRO A 78 0.09 -21.11 4.44
C PRO A 78 -0.37 -21.69 5.77
N LYS A 79 0.57 -22.28 6.52
CA LYS A 79 0.30 -22.77 7.86
C LYS A 79 0.05 -21.55 8.76
N TYR A 80 -1.11 -21.53 9.40
CA TYR A 80 -1.44 -20.51 10.38
C TYR A 80 -1.06 -21.01 11.77
N SER A 81 -0.52 -20.12 12.61
CA SER A 81 -0.18 -20.42 14.00
C SER A 81 -1.04 -19.59 14.94
N ASN A 82 -1.48 -20.22 16.04
CA ASN A 82 -2.10 -19.50 17.15
C ASN A 82 -0.99 -18.66 17.81
N SER A 83 -0.87 -17.41 17.40
CA SER A 83 0.13 -16.47 17.88
C SER A 83 -0.57 -15.32 18.61
N GLY A 84 0.02 -14.89 19.71
CA GLY A 84 -0.38 -13.67 20.41
C GLY A 84 0.10 -12.42 19.68
N TYR A 85 0.52 -11.42 20.45
CA TYR A 85 1.06 -10.19 19.88
C TYR A 85 2.56 -10.30 19.54
N PRO A 86 3.04 -9.59 18.52
CA PRO A 86 2.26 -8.78 17.59
C PRO A 86 1.60 -9.63 16.49
N ILE A 87 0.38 -9.24 16.11
CA ILE A 87 -0.39 -9.91 15.05
C ILE A 87 0.22 -9.54 13.70
N LYS A 88 0.60 -10.56 12.90
CA LYS A 88 1.23 -10.39 11.59
C LYS A 88 0.73 -11.44 10.58
N TYR A 89 1.23 -11.38 9.35
CA TYR A 89 0.91 -12.38 8.33
C TYR A 89 1.18 -13.81 8.82
N GLY A 90 0.21 -14.71 8.62
CA GLY A 90 0.25 -16.09 9.12
C GLY A 90 -0.24 -16.26 10.56
N SER A 91 -0.53 -15.18 11.28
CA SER A 91 -1.17 -15.26 12.61
C SER A 91 -2.62 -15.70 12.50
N GLN A 92 -3.04 -16.58 13.40
CA GLN A 92 -4.45 -16.88 13.66
C GLN A 92 -4.76 -16.52 15.11
N HIS A 93 -5.66 -15.56 15.31
CA HIS A 93 -6.05 -15.08 16.63
C HIS A 93 -7.47 -14.54 16.62
N ARG A 94 -8.16 -14.55 17.78
CA ARG A 94 -9.47 -13.91 17.91
C ARG A 94 -9.42 -12.42 17.61
N ASP A 95 -8.29 -11.77 17.84
CA ASP A 95 -8.11 -10.35 17.57
C ASP A 95 -7.91 -10.01 16.09
N VAL A 96 -7.51 -10.98 15.27
CA VAL A 96 -7.54 -10.82 13.81
C VAL A 96 -8.98 -10.60 13.33
N ILE A 97 -9.97 -11.19 14.00
CA ILE A 97 -11.41 -10.97 13.69
C ILE A 97 -11.77 -9.50 13.89
N ILE A 98 -11.23 -8.84 14.93
CA ILE A 98 -11.49 -7.41 15.18
C ILE A 98 -10.90 -6.56 14.06
N LEU A 99 -9.64 -6.82 13.68
CA LEU A 99 -9.00 -6.16 12.54
C LEU A 99 -9.81 -6.36 11.24
N GLN A 100 -10.22 -7.60 10.95
CA GLN A 100 -11.00 -7.92 9.76
C GLN A 100 -12.35 -7.21 9.77
N ARG A 101 -13.08 -7.20 10.89
CA ARG A 101 -14.35 -6.45 11.01
C ARG A 101 -14.13 -4.96 10.81
N TYR A 102 -13.08 -4.39 11.39
CA TYR A 102 -12.73 -3.00 11.19
C TYR A 102 -12.49 -2.70 9.70
N LEU A 103 -11.68 -3.51 9.00
CA LEU A 103 -11.44 -3.38 7.56
C LEU A 103 -12.72 -3.56 6.73
N LYS A 104 -13.67 -4.39 7.20
CA LYS A 104 -14.95 -4.62 6.54
C LYS A 104 -15.86 -3.39 6.56
N ILE A 105 -15.83 -2.60 7.64
CA ILE A 105 -16.54 -1.30 7.70
C ILE A 105 -16.11 -0.40 6.54
N TYR A 106 -14.81 -0.43 6.18
CA TYR A 106 -14.26 0.33 5.05
C TYR A 106 -14.42 -0.37 3.69
N LYS A 107 -15.28 -1.38 3.60
CA LYS A 107 -15.59 -2.14 2.38
C LYS A 107 -14.35 -2.77 1.71
N GLU A 108 -13.34 -3.13 2.49
CA GLU A 108 -12.17 -3.83 1.93
C GLU A 108 -12.48 -5.29 1.57
N ASN A 109 -11.73 -5.79 0.57
CA ASN A 109 -11.86 -7.17 0.13
C ASN A 109 -11.04 -8.10 1.03
N LEU A 110 -11.73 -8.88 1.86
CA LEU A 110 -11.16 -9.89 2.74
C LEU A 110 -11.38 -11.32 2.22
N GLY A 111 -11.96 -11.47 1.02
CA GLY A 111 -12.34 -12.77 0.46
C GLY A 111 -13.70 -13.26 0.95
N LYS A 112 -13.92 -14.57 0.78
CA LYS A 112 -15.19 -15.26 1.10
C LYS A 112 -15.01 -16.34 2.18
N THR A 113 -14.03 -16.18 3.05
CA THR A 113 -13.80 -17.08 4.18
C THR A 113 -14.73 -16.74 5.35
N GLY A 114 -14.74 -17.58 6.39
CA GLY A 114 -15.60 -17.39 7.56
C GLY A 114 -17.04 -17.87 7.36
N THR A 115 -17.79 -17.97 8.46
CA THR A 115 -19.16 -18.50 8.47
C THR A 115 -20.10 -17.70 7.56
N ASN A 116 -19.94 -16.38 7.54
CA ASN A 116 -20.78 -15.47 6.75
C ASN A 116 -20.24 -15.22 5.33
N LYS A 117 -19.18 -15.94 4.91
CA LYS A 117 -18.49 -15.73 3.63
C LYS A 117 -18.06 -14.27 3.41
N ASP A 118 -17.77 -13.56 4.49
CA ASP A 118 -17.42 -12.13 4.51
C ASP A 118 -15.91 -11.89 4.57
N GLY A 119 -15.11 -12.96 4.71
CA GLY A 119 -13.67 -12.91 4.88
C GLY A 119 -13.22 -12.77 6.33
N VAL A 120 -14.16 -12.86 7.30
CA VAL A 120 -13.88 -12.74 8.73
C VAL A 120 -13.72 -14.15 9.32
N ASP A 121 -12.49 -14.65 9.31
CA ASP A 121 -12.14 -16.02 9.71
C ASP A 121 -11.09 -16.09 10.84
N GLY A 122 -10.59 -14.93 11.30
CA GLY A 122 -9.56 -14.85 12.34
C GLY A 122 -8.16 -15.26 11.85
N LYS A 123 -7.95 -15.38 10.54
CA LYS A 123 -6.66 -15.72 9.93
C LYS A 123 -6.09 -14.52 9.19
N PHE A 124 -4.87 -14.15 9.54
CA PHE A 124 -4.17 -13.04 8.89
C PHE A 124 -3.54 -13.52 7.59
N GLY A 125 -4.36 -13.60 6.55
CA GLY A 125 -3.97 -14.02 5.20
C GLY A 125 -3.53 -12.87 4.29
N ALA A 126 -3.31 -13.20 3.02
CA ALA A 126 -2.81 -12.23 2.02
C ALA A 126 -3.81 -11.10 1.74
N LEU A 127 -5.11 -11.40 1.75
CA LEU A 127 -6.16 -10.40 1.55
C LEU A 127 -6.26 -9.45 2.75
N THR A 128 -6.20 -9.99 3.97
CA THR A 128 -6.16 -9.17 5.19
C THR A 128 -4.91 -8.29 5.21
N LEU A 129 -3.73 -8.82 4.85
CA LEU A 129 -2.50 -8.04 4.71
C LEU A 129 -2.65 -6.90 3.70
N LYS A 130 -3.22 -7.18 2.53
CA LYS A 130 -3.42 -6.19 1.46
C LYS A 130 -4.37 -5.07 1.92
N ALA A 131 -5.48 -5.43 2.53
CA ALA A 131 -6.46 -4.49 3.07
C ALA A 131 -5.86 -3.64 4.22
N ALA A 132 -5.13 -4.27 5.13
CA ALA A 132 -4.44 -3.62 6.23
C ALA A 132 -3.40 -2.61 5.73
N LYS A 133 -2.54 -3.00 4.78
CA LYS A 133 -1.57 -2.08 4.17
C LYS A 133 -2.26 -0.91 3.47
N LYS A 134 -3.34 -1.18 2.74
CA LYS A 134 -4.08 -0.14 2.00
C LYS A 134 -4.77 0.89 2.90
N ARG A 135 -5.38 0.44 4.01
CA ARG A 135 -6.18 1.32 4.89
C ARG A 135 -5.42 1.89 6.06
N LEU A 136 -4.52 1.09 6.63
CA LEU A 136 -3.82 1.42 7.87
C LEU A 136 -2.33 1.71 7.63
N GLY A 137 -1.79 1.42 6.45
CA GLY A 137 -0.36 1.56 6.16
C GLY A 137 0.53 0.58 6.93
N LYS A 138 -0.06 -0.39 7.64
CA LYS A 138 0.64 -1.29 8.55
C LYS A 138 0.42 -2.76 8.17
N SER A 139 1.39 -3.62 8.51
CA SER A 139 1.34 -5.07 8.34
C SER A 139 1.49 -5.86 9.64
N VAL A 140 1.78 -5.17 10.74
CA VAL A 140 2.00 -5.72 12.07
C VAL A 140 1.16 -4.89 13.04
N PHE A 141 0.45 -5.56 13.93
CA PHE A 141 -0.50 -4.92 14.85
C PHE A 141 -0.22 -5.32 16.28
N THR A 142 -0.14 -4.31 17.14
CA THR A 142 0.01 -4.47 18.59
C THR A 142 -1.35 -4.62 19.26
N GLU A 143 -1.35 -4.97 20.53
CA GLU A 143 -2.56 -5.02 21.35
C GLU A 143 -3.29 -3.68 21.39
N ASN A 144 -2.54 -2.58 21.48
CA ASN A 144 -3.10 -1.22 21.50
C ASN A 144 -3.82 -0.89 20.19
N ASP A 145 -3.25 -1.27 19.04
CA ASP A 145 -3.90 -1.06 17.73
C ASP A 145 -5.25 -1.80 17.68
N ILE A 146 -5.28 -3.06 18.12
CA ILE A 146 -6.51 -3.87 18.14
C ILE A 146 -7.53 -3.29 19.13
N ASN A 147 -7.11 -2.87 20.30
CA ASN A 147 -8.00 -2.29 21.30
C ASN A 147 -8.62 -0.97 20.81
N GLY A 148 -7.86 -0.15 20.09
CA GLY A 148 -8.38 1.01 19.37
C GLY A 148 -9.46 0.64 18.35
N MET A 149 -9.18 -0.34 17.49
CA MET A 149 -10.14 -0.83 16.49
C MET A 149 -11.40 -1.44 17.13
N ARG A 150 -11.25 -2.18 18.24
CA ARG A 150 -12.36 -2.78 18.99
C ARG A 150 -13.32 -1.71 19.49
N LYS A 151 -12.80 -0.61 20.04
CA LYS A 151 -13.61 0.54 20.48
C LYS A 151 -14.31 1.18 19.28
N ALA A 152 -13.58 1.44 18.20
CA ALA A 152 -14.14 2.06 17.00
C ALA A 152 -15.27 1.22 16.36
N THR A 153 -15.10 -0.10 16.23
CA THR A 153 -16.14 -0.99 15.67
C THR A 153 -17.40 -1.02 16.54
N LYS A 154 -17.27 -0.95 17.88
CA LYS A 154 -18.43 -0.86 18.77
C LYS A 154 -19.20 0.44 18.57
N THR A 155 -18.51 1.56 18.37
CA THR A 155 -19.15 2.87 18.15
C THR A 155 -19.85 2.94 16.79
N ILE A 156 -19.25 2.38 15.74
CA ILE A 156 -19.79 2.48 14.37
C ILE A 156 -20.99 1.55 14.14
N LYS A 157 -21.11 0.45 14.91
CA LYS A 157 -22.22 -0.52 14.78
C LYS A 157 -23.45 -0.17 15.64
N ARG A 158 -23.52 1.05 16.18
CA ARG A 158 -24.76 1.59 16.77
C ARG A 158 -25.66 2.14 15.69
#